data_AF-Q2SFV6-F1
#
_entry.id   AF-Q2SFV6-F1
#
_cell.length_a   1.000
_cell.length_b   1.000
_cell.length_c   1.000
_cell.angle_alpha   90.00
_cell.angle_beta   90.00
_cell.angle_gamma   90.00
#
_symmetry.space_group_name_H-M   'P 1'
#
loop_
_entity.id
_entity.type
_entity.pdbx_description
1 polymer ?
#
loop_
_entity_poly.entity_id
_entity_poly.type
_entity_poly.pdbx_seq_one_letter_code
_entity_poly.pdbx_strand_id
1 'polypeptide(L)' 'MKTYAATLFFGVITASLMTYLGLSHNAMGEFCRNPGEVACDIDWVMVLGLWMFWMCVVSGGLGLLVFVFKTFKRTGQ' A
#
# COMPACT_ATOMS: atom_id res chain seq x y z
N MET A 1 19.48 8.96 -2.54
CA MET A 1 19.36 7.66 -1.85
C MET A 1 18.56 7.74 -0.56
N LYS A 2 18.90 8.60 0.42
CA LYS A 2 18.20 8.66 1.72
C LYS A 2 16.67 8.87 1.63
N THR A 3 16.20 9.75 0.74
CA THR A 3 14.76 10.05 0.59
C THR A 3 13.96 8.89 0.01
N TYR A 4 14.53 8.15 -0.94
CA TYR A 4 13.88 6.97 -1.55
C TYR A 4 13.77 5.80 -0.56
N ALA A 5 14.79 5.61 0.27
CA ALA A 5 14.74 4.60 1.34
C ALA A 5 13.62 4.91 2.35
N ALA A 6 13.46 6.19 2.71
CA ALA A 6 12.38 6.62 3.60
C ALA A 6 10.99 6.42 2.97
N THR A 7 10.79 6.80 1.71
CA THR A 7 9.50 6.60 1.02
C THR A 7 9.14 5.12 0.91
N LEU A 8 10.11 4.26 0.63
CA LEU A 8 9.90 2.81 0.59
C LEU A 8 9.58 2.25 1.98
N PHE A 9 10.28 2.69 3.02
CA PHE A 9 10.04 2.25 4.40
C PHE A 9 8.62 2.59 4.87
N PHE A 10 8.20 3.85 4.71
CA PHE A 10 6.83 4.26 5.04
C PHE A 10 5.81 3.57 4.14
N GLY A 11 6.13 3.37 2.86
CA GLY A 11 5.32 2.58 1.94
C GLY A 11 5.05 1.17 2.48
N VAL A 12 6.09 0.44 2.86
CA VAL A 12 5.97 -0.95 3.37
C VAL A 12 5.12 -1.01 4.62
N ILE A 13 5.31 -0.08 5.56
CA ILE A 13 4.53 -0.03 6.79
C ILE A 13 3.05 0.22 6.46
N THR A 14 2.75 1.24 5.66
CA THR A 14 1.36 1.59 5.34
C THR A 14 0.69 0.49 4.53
N ALA A 15 1.36 -0.07 3.52
CA ALA A 15 0.81 -1.16 2.72
C ALA A 15 0.49 -2.40 3.57
N SER A 16 1.39 -2.75 4.49
CA SER A 16 1.17 -3.89 5.40
C SER A 16 0.01 -3.63 6.36
N LEU A 17 -0.10 -2.41 6.90
CA LEU A 17 -1.21 -2.03 7.79
C LEU A 17 -2.56 -2.07 7.05
N MET A 18 -2.64 -1.51 5.85
CA MET A 18 -3.89 -1.50 5.08
C MET A 18 -4.31 -2.91 4.64
N THR A 19 -3.34 -3.75 4.27
CA THR A 19 -3.61 -5.16 3.93
C THR A 19 -4.11 -5.93 5.16
N TYR A 20 -3.48 -5.73 6.33
CA TYR A 20 -3.93 -6.32 7.59
C TYR A 20 -5.34 -5.84 7.99
N LEU A 21 -5.63 -4.54 7.83
CA LEU A 21 -6.96 -4.00 8.10
C LEU A 21 -8.01 -4.62 7.15
N GLY A 22 -7.71 -4.74 5.86
CA GLY A 22 -8.58 -5.40 4.89
C GLY A 22 -8.88 -6.84 5.28
N LEU A 23 -7.85 -7.62 5.60
CA LEU A 23 -7.98 -9.02 6.02
C LEU A 23 -8.74 -9.19 7.36
N SER A 24 -8.61 -8.24 8.28
CA SER A 24 -9.23 -8.34 9.61
C SER A 24 -10.66 -7.80 9.68
N HIS A 25 -11.03 -6.86 8.81
CA HIS A 25 -12.35 -6.22 8.83
C HIS A 25 -13.33 -6.80 7.81
N ASN A 26 -12.87 -7.38 6.70
CA ASN A 26 -13.77 -8.06 5.79
C ASN A 26 -14.05 -9.47 6.30
N ALA A 27 -15.34 -9.81 6.40
CA ALA A 27 -15.76 -11.20 6.53
C ALA A 27 -15.06 -11.95 5.40
N MET A 28 -14.31 -13.00 5.74
CA MET A 28 -13.25 -13.60 4.93
C MET A 28 -13.59 -13.80 3.43
N GLY A 29 -14.87 -13.88 3.06
CA GLY A 29 -15.37 -14.06 1.70
C GLY A 29 -14.77 -13.21 0.58
N GLU A 30 -14.39 -11.93 0.79
CA GLU A 30 -13.72 -11.19 -0.30
C GLU A 30 -12.30 -11.69 -0.58
N PHE A 31 -11.59 -12.12 0.46
CA PHE A 31 -10.20 -12.57 0.38
C PHE A 31 -10.05 -14.08 0.25
N CYS A 32 -11.14 -14.85 0.30
CA CYS A 32 -11.13 -16.29 0.05
C CYS A 32 -11.38 -16.59 -1.44
N ARG A 33 -10.71 -17.61 -1.97
CA ARG A 33 -11.05 -18.19 -3.28
C ARG A 33 -12.40 -18.89 -3.28
N ASN A 34 -12.83 -19.37 -2.12
CA ASN A 34 -14.09 -20.08 -1.87
C ASN A 34 -15.00 -19.26 -0.96
N PRO A 35 -15.64 -18.18 -1.47
CA PRO A 35 -16.51 -17.34 -0.67
C PRO A 35 -17.70 -18.15 -0.13
N GLY A 36 -17.95 -18.03 1.19
CA GLY A 36 -19.10 -18.65 1.86
C GLY A 36 -18.84 -20.03 2.48
N GLU A 37 -17.64 -20.58 2.34
CA GLU A 37 -17.25 -21.82 3.03
C GLU A 37 -16.73 -21.57 4.46
N VAL A 38 -16.82 -22.59 5.30
CA VAL A 38 -16.36 -22.54 6.71
C VAL A 38 -14.84 -22.41 6.79
N ALA A 39 -14.11 -23.01 5.85
CA ALA A 39 -12.66 -22.91 5.74
C ALA A 39 -12.32 -21.93 4.60
N CYS A 40 -11.64 -20.83 4.94
CA CYS A 40 -11.16 -19.87 3.94
C CYS A 40 -9.84 -20.34 3.32
N ASP A 41 -9.81 -20.53 2.00
CA ASP A 41 -8.57 -20.57 1.23
C ASP A 41 -8.20 -19.15 0.78
N ILE A 42 -7.24 -18.54 1.48
CA ILE A 42 -6.84 -17.14 1.23
C ILE A 42 -6.28 -17.00 -0.19
N ASP A 43 -6.86 -16.08 -0.96
CA ASP A 43 -6.33 -15.71 -2.26
C ASP A 43 -5.14 -14.75 -2.11
N TRP A 44 -3.96 -15.34 -1.91
CA TRP A 44 -2.71 -14.61 -1.78
C TRP A 44 -2.39 -13.72 -2.98
N VAL A 45 -2.91 -14.02 -4.17
CA VAL A 45 -2.73 -13.17 -5.36
C VAL A 45 -3.45 -11.85 -5.17
N MET A 46 -4.70 -11.89 -4.70
CA MET A 46 -5.47 -10.69 -4.41
C MET A 46 -4.87 -9.89 -3.24
N VAL A 47 -4.43 -10.57 -2.18
CA VAL A 47 -3.75 -9.94 -1.03
C VAL A 47 -2.46 -9.24 -1.46
N LEU A 48 -1.63 -9.90 -2.27
CA LEU A 48 -0.41 -9.30 -2.81
C LEU A 48 -0.74 -8.12 -3.73
N GLY A 49 -1.78 -8.23 -4.55
CA GLY A 49 -2.27 -7.13 -5.40
C GLY A 49 -2.68 -5.90 -4.58
N LEU A 50 -3.43 -6.10 -3.49
CA LEU A 50 -3.82 -5.03 -2.58
C LEU A 50 -2.60 -4.40 -1.90
N TRP A 51 -1.65 -5.22 -1.45
CA TRP A 51 -0.41 -4.71 -0.83
C TRP A 51 0.40 -3.88 -1.82
N MET A 52 0.59 -4.36 -3.05
CA MET A 52 1.30 -3.63 -4.11
C MET A 52 0.57 -2.34 -4.51
N PHE A 53 -0.76 -2.35 -4.55
CA PHE A 53 -1.55 -1.15 -4.80
C PHE A 53 -1.24 -0.06 -3.76
N TRP A 54 -1.27 -0.39 -2.47
CA TRP A 54 -0.93 0.57 -1.41
C TRP A 54 0.53 1.02 -1.44
N MET A 55 1.47 0.12 -1.77
CA MET A 55 2.87 0.48 -1.99
C MET A 55 3.02 1.55 -3.07
N CYS A 56 2.34 1.37 -4.20
CA CYS A 56 2.36 2.32 -5.32
C CYS A 56 1.74 3.66 -4.94
N VAL A 57 0.60 3.67 -4.27
CA VAL A 57 -0.09 4.90 -3.83
C VAL A 57 0.79 5.70 -2.87
N VAL A 58 1.34 5.05 -1.83
CA VAL A 58 2.11 5.76 -0.79
C VAL A 58 3.48 6.19 -1.32
N SER A 59 4.21 5.29 -1.98
CA SER A 59 5.54 5.62 -2.51
C SER A 59 5.44 6.64 -3.65
N GLY A 60 4.45 6.50 -4.53
CA GLY A 60 4.18 7.43 -5.63
C GLY A 60 3.73 8.80 -5.13
N GLY A 61 2.79 8.84 -4.19
CA GLY A 61 2.30 10.08 -3.57
C GLY A 61 3.41 10.85 -2.84
N LEU A 62 4.20 10.17 -2.01
CA LEU A 62 5.34 10.79 -1.33
C LEU A 62 6.42 11.25 -2.32
N GLY A 63 6.68 10.47 -3.37
CA GLY A 63 7.60 10.84 -4.45
C GLY A 63 7.15 12.12 -5.17
N LEU A 64 5.86 12.23 -5.49
CA LEU A 64 5.26 13.41 -6.09
C LEU A 64 5.39 14.63 -5.17
N LEU A 65 5.07 14.49 -3.88
CA LEU A 65 5.20 15.58 -2.91
C LEU A 65 6.64 16.08 -2.84
N VAL A 66 7.63 15.17 -2.73
CA VAL A 66 9.05 15.55 -2.71
C VAL A 66 9.45 16.28 -3.99
N PHE A 67 8.95 15.83 -5.14
CA PHE A 67 9.20 16.49 -6.43
C PHE A 67 8.63 17.92 -6.44
N VAL A 68 7.37 18.07 -6.06
CA VAL A 68 6.66 19.36 -6.01
C VAL A 68 7.37 20.33 -5.06
N PHE A 69 7.69 19.91 -3.83
CA PHE A 69 8.42 20.74 -2.86
C PHE A 69 9.79 21.19 -3.38
N LYS A 70 10.52 20.29 -4.05
CA LYS A 70 11.82 20.66 -4.66
C LYS A 70 11.66 21.68 -5.78
N THR A 71 10.61 21.54 -6.60
CA THR A 71 10.32 22.47 -7.68
C THR A 71 9.99 23.85 -7.12
N PHE A 72 9.08 23.96 -6.16
CA PHE A 72 8.74 25.22 -5.50
C PHE A 72 9.97 25.91 -4.89
N LYS A 73 10.78 25.16 -4.14
CA LYS A 73 12.02 25.68 -3.54
C LYS A 73 13.01 26.20 -4.60
N ARG A 74 13.05 25.59 -5.79
CA ARG A 74 13.97 25.98 -6.88
C ARG A 74 13.48 27.23 -7.62
N THR A 75 12.16 27.44 -7.68
CA THR A 75 11.55 28.61 -8.31
C THR A 75 11.48 29.84 -7.39
N GLY A 76 11.96 29.77 -6.15
CA GLY A 76 12.07 30.93 -5.25
C GLY A 76 10.73 31.52 -4.81
N GLN A 77 9.65 30.75 -4.91
CA GLN A 77 8.38 31.03 -4.26
C GLN A 77 8.41 30.55 -2.80
#